data_AF-A0A6A3ZKS7-F1
#
_entry.id   AF-A0A6A3ZKS7-F1
#
_cell.length_a   1.000
_cell.length_b   1.000
_cell.length_c   1.000
_cell.angle_alpha   90.00
_cell.angle_beta   90.00
_cell.angle_gamma   90.00
#
_symmetry.space_group_name_H-M   'P 1'
#
loop_
_entity.id
_entity.type
_entity.pdbx_description
1 polymer ?
#
loop_
_entity_poly.entity_id
_entity_poly.type
_entity_poly.pdbx_seq_one_letter_code
_entity_poly.pdbx_strand_id
1 'polypeptide(L)'
;MEPVDALGICAGSSRLPDTTHATSRYSDWYNDDAVTTFQSYKFVIAFENSGVPGYVTEKMVNPFLAGSIPIYLGNSTTVSELFNPNSFIDCGVFEKLRDCAKYVVKVHRSPELYAQMRREPPIRNVAAFNEAFSWHPSVPSKAMADKVAKLMQTTN
;
A
#
# COMPACT_ATOMS: atom_id res chain seq x y z
N MET A 1 -20.68 14.13 0.17
CA MET A 1 -19.61 13.26 -0.34
C MET A 1 -18.37 13.67 0.41
N GLU A 2 -17.63 12.75 1.03
CA GLU A 2 -16.39 13.11 1.73
C GLU A 2 -15.34 13.50 0.66
N PRO A 3 -14.57 14.59 0.87
CA PRO A 3 -13.56 15.02 -0.09
C PRO A 3 -12.38 14.03 -0.14
N VAL A 4 -11.82 13.87 -1.32
CA VAL A 4 -10.57 13.14 -1.59
C VAL A 4 -9.58 14.13 -2.20
N ASP A 5 -8.37 14.18 -1.67
CA ASP A 5 -7.28 14.98 -2.23
C ASP A 5 -6.43 14.09 -3.13
N ALA A 6 -6.29 14.48 -4.40
CA ALA A 6 -5.36 13.82 -5.33
C ALA A 6 -4.09 14.67 -5.40
N LEU A 7 -3.02 14.13 -4.82
CA LEU A 7 -1.76 14.85 -4.59
C LEU A 7 -0.74 14.66 -5.71
N GLY A 8 -0.94 13.64 -6.56
CA GLY A 8 -0.11 13.36 -7.71
C GLY A 8 -0.64 14.03 -8.99
N ILE A 9 0.12 13.85 -10.07
CA ILE A 9 -0.27 14.33 -11.42
C ILE A 9 -1.51 13.64 -11.99
N CYS A 10 -1.88 12.48 -11.43
CA CYS A 10 -3.09 11.79 -11.79
C CYS A 10 -4.29 12.57 -11.22
N ALA A 11 -5.11 13.11 -12.13
CA ALA A 11 -6.25 13.98 -11.82
C ALA A 11 -7.31 13.32 -10.91
N GLY A 12 -8.21 14.14 -10.35
CA GLY A 12 -9.41 13.66 -9.64
C GLY A 12 -9.59 14.19 -8.21
N SER A 13 -8.79 15.17 -7.79
CA SER A 13 -8.99 15.81 -6.49
C SER A 13 -10.37 16.47 -6.43
N SER A 14 -11.08 16.23 -5.34
CA SER A 14 -12.35 16.90 -5.02
C SER A 14 -12.17 18.39 -4.65
N ARG A 15 -10.91 18.81 -4.46
CA ARG A 15 -10.48 20.18 -4.17
C ARG A 15 -9.42 20.61 -5.17
N LEU A 16 -9.17 21.92 -5.30
CA LEU A 16 -8.07 22.41 -6.11
C LEU A 16 -6.76 21.73 -5.66
N PRO A 17 -5.96 21.19 -6.58
CA PRO A 17 -4.72 20.52 -6.22
C PRO A 17 -3.80 21.52 -5.52
N ASP A 18 -3.33 21.16 -4.33
CA ASP A 18 -2.23 21.89 -3.71
C ASP A 18 -0.95 21.56 -4.49
N THR A 19 -0.50 22.50 -5.31
CA THR A 19 0.69 22.32 -6.16
C THR A 19 2.00 22.56 -5.41
N THR A 20 1.94 22.93 -4.12
CA THR A 20 3.14 23.26 -3.34
C THR A 20 3.97 22.03 -2.98
N HIS A 21 3.39 20.83 -2.98
CA HIS A 21 4.02 19.59 -2.51
C HIS A 21 4.05 18.46 -3.56
N ALA A 22 4.11 18.79 -4.85
CA ALA A 22 4.27 17.77 -5.89
C ALA A 22 5.71 17.27 -5.94
N THR A 23 6.07 16.30 -5.09
CA THR A 23 7.38 15.66 -5.18
C THR A 23 7.46 14.84 -6.46
N SER A 24 8.55 15.01 -7.19
CA SER A 24 8.78 14.25 -8.42
C SER A 24 8.93 12.77 -8.06
N ARG A 25 8.31 11.89 -8.84
CA ARG A 25 8.57 10.43 -8.77
C ARG A 25 10.03 10.05 -9.08
N TYR A 26 10.80 11.00 -9.59
CA TYR A 26 12.24 10.87 -9.83
C TYR A 26 13.09 11.49 -8.71
N SER A 27 12.46 11.94 -7.61
CA SER A 27 13.16 12.33 -6.39
C SER A 27 13.76 11.09 -5.73
N ASP A 28 15.01 11.19 -5.28
CA ASP A 28 15.65 10.15 -4.45
C ASP A 28 14.86 9.86 -3.16
N TRP A 29 14.08 10.85 -2.69
CA TRP A 29 13.32 10.83 -1.43
C TRP A 29 11.82 10.59 -1.64
N TYR A 30 11.41 10.16 -2.83
CA TYR A 30 9.99 10.02 -3.20
C TYR A 30 9.14 9.28 -2.15
N ASN A 31 9.66 8.19 -1.59
CA ASN A 31 8.92 7.41 -0.59
C ASN A 31 8.82 8.13 0.76
N ASP A 32 9.89 8.78 1.21
CA ASP A 32 9.90 9.53 2.47
C ASP A 32 8.97 10.75 2.41
N ASP A 33 8.98 11.43 1.27
CA ASP A 33 8.08 12.54 0.96
C ASP A 33 6.61 12.06 0.95
N ALA A 34 6.34 10.91 0.33
CA ALA A 34 5.01 10.32 0.31
C ALA A 34 4.53 9.98 1.73
N VAL A 35 5.36 9.33 2.55
CA VAL A 35 5.05 9.00 3.95
C VAL A 35 4.75 10.28 4.74
N THR A 36 5.60 11.30 4.63
CA THR A 36 5.42 12.58 5.32
C THR A 36 4.09 13.24 4.94
N THR A 37 3.76 13.24 3.66
CA THR A 37 2.52 13.82 3.15
C THR A 37 1.29 13.07 3.68
N PHE A 38 1.35 11.73 3.69
CA PHE A 38 0.24 10.86 4.10
C PHE A 38 -0.09 10.94 5.59
N GLN A 39 0.82 11.39 6.46
CA GLN A 39 0.58 11.50 7.91
C GLN A 39 -0.64 12.37 8.28
N SER A 40 -1.03 13.30 7.41
CA SER A 40 -2.22 14.15 7.61
C SER A 40 -3.54 13.45 7.25
N TYR A 41 -3.50 12.24 6.69
CA TYR A 41 -4.65 11.51 6.18
C TYR A 41 -4.99 10.26 6.98
N LYS A 42 -6.28 10.07 7.28
CA LYS A 42 -6.79 8.84 7.91
C LYS A 42 -6.66 7.62 6.99
N PHE A 43 -6.82 7.82 5.69
CA PHE A 43 -6.84 6.79 4.66
C PHE A 43 -6.01 7.23 3.46
N VAL A 44 -5.37 6.27 2.78
CA VAL A 44 -4.65 6.50 1.52
C VAL A 44 -5.11 5.48 0.49
N ILE A 45 -5.42 5.92 -0.72
CA ILE A 45 -5.74 5.03 -1.84
C ILE A 45 -4.43 4.42 -2.36
N ALA A 46 -4.28 3.11 -2.15
CA ALA A 46 -3.09 2.32 -2.45
C ALA A 46 -3.37 1.35 -3.61
N PHE A 47 -3.83 1.88 -4.74
CA PHE A 47 -4.17 1.05 -5.90
C PHE A 47 -2.92 0.72 -6.71
N GLU A 48 -2.77 -0.55 -7.05
CA GLU A 48 -1.75 -0.99 -7.98
C GLU A 48 -2.17 -0.71 -9.42
N ASN A 49 -1.17 -0.56 -10.29
CA ASN A 49 -1.41 -0.36 -11.71
C ASN A 49 -2.04 -1.61 -12.38
N SER A 50 -1.95 -2.78 -11.74
CA SER A 50 -2.51 -4.05 -12.23
C SER A 50 -2.75 -5.03 -11.07
N GLY A 51 -3.73 -5.93 -11.20
CA GLY A 51 -4.05 -6.96 -10.19
C GLY A 51 -3.36 -8.31 -10.38
N VAL A 52 -2.07 -8.30 -10.73
CA VAL A 52 -1.31 -9.53 -11.04
C VAL A 52 -0.82 -10.22 -9.75
N PRO A 53 -0.88 -11.56 -9.64
CA PRO A 53 -0.31 -12.28 -8.49
C PRO A 53 1.16 -11.93 -8.25
N GLY A 54 1.55 -11.75 -6.99
CA GLY A 54 2.90 -11.33 -6.60
C GLY A 54 3.19 -9.83 -6.76
N TYR A 55 2.27 -9.04 -7.32
CA TYR A 55 2.47 -7.60 -7.54
C TYR A 55 1.90 -6.77 -6.39
N VAL A 56 2.72 -6.54 -5.37
CA VAL A 56 2.45 -5.61 -4.25
C VAL A 56 3.68 -4.74 -4.06
N THR A 57 3.49 -3.42 -4.02
CA THR A 57 4.59 -2.45 -4.11
C THR A 57 4.66 -1.52 -2.89
N GLU A 58 5.46 -0.45 -2.97
CA GLU A 58 5.56 0.61 -1.95
C GLU A 58 4.21 1.24 -1.59
N LYS A 59 3.21 1.15 -2.49
CA LYS A 59 1.88 1.73 -2.29
C LYS A 59 1.16 1.17 -1.07
N MET A 60 1.45 -0.08 -0.67
CA MET A 60 0.94 -0.64 0.58
C MET A 60 1.77 -0.20 1.79
N VAL A 61 3.08 -0.06 1.63
CA VAL A 61 4.02 0.21 2.73
C VAL A 61 3.93 1.67 3.18
N ASN A 62 3.93 2.63 2.26
CA ASN A 62 3.97 4.06 2.58
C ASN A 62 2.80 4.52 3.46
N PRO A 63 1.52 4.12 3.20
CA PRO A 63 0.42 4.46 4.08
C PRO A 63 0.55 3.89 5.50
N PHE A 64 1.02 2.65 5.63
CA PHE A 64 1.23 2.05 6.95
C PHE A 64 2.30 2.80 7.75
N LEU A 65 3.42 3.17 7.11
CA LEU A 65 4.48 3.97 7.73
C LEU A 65 3.98 5.37 8.15
N ALA A 66 3.03 5.93 7.39
CA ALA A 66 2.39 7.20 7.72
C ALA A 66 1.33 7.11 8.85
N GLY A 67 0.99 5.90 9.30
CA GLY A 67 -0.09 5.68 10.27
C GLY A 67 -1.50 5.80 9.69
N SER A 68 -1.61 5.80 8.36
CA SER A 68 -2.87 5.80 7.61
C SER A 68 -3.34 4.37 7.34
N ILE A 69 -4.64 4.20 7.12
CA ILE A 69 -5.21 2.92 6.68
C ILE A 69 -5.17 2.86 5.15
N PRO A 70 -4.50 1.86 4.54
CA PRO A 70 -4.53 1.68 3.10
C PRO A 70 -5.93 1.27 2.60
N ILE A 71 -6.33 1.83 1.45
CA ILE A 71 -7.46 1.37 0.64
C ILE A 71 -6.87 0.74 -0.62
N TYR A 72 -6.79 -0.58 -0.65
CA TYR A 72 -6.03 -1.32 -1.64
C TYR A 72 -6.90 -1.80 -2.81
N LEU A 73 -6.32 -1.83 -4.00
CA LEU A 73 -6.86 -2.58 -5.14
C LEU A 73 -5.68 -3.16 -5.93
N GLY A 74 -5.71 -4.47 -6.16
CA GLY A 74 -4.66 -5.22 -6.83
C GLY A 74 -4.97 -6.70 -6.77
N ASN A 75 -4.02 -7.53 -6.32
CA ASN A 75 -4.26 -8.96 -6.13
C ASN A 75 -4.57 -9.29 -4.66
N SER A 76 -5.85 -9.54 -4.34
CA SER A 76 -6.34 -9.81 -2.98
C SER A 76 -5.65 -11.00 -2.29
N THR A 77 -5.37 -12.07 -3.02
CA THR A 77 -4.68 -13.25 -2.47
C THR A 77 -3.27 -12.88 -2.03
N THR A 78 -2.48 -12.26 -2.91
CA THR A 78 -1.09 -11.88 -2.60
C THR A 78 -1.02 -10.88 -1.44
N VAL A 79 -1.86 -9.84 -1.45
CA VAL A 79 -1.79 -8.80 -0.40
C VAL A 79 -2.18 -9.36 0.98
N SER A 80 -3.11 -10.32 1.05
CA SER A 80 -3.55 -10.92 2.32
C SER A 80 -2.56 -11.94 2.90
N GLU A 81 -1.67 -12.49 2.07
CA GLU A 81 -0.52 -13.30 2.52
C GLU A 81 0.59 -12.45 3.14
N LEU A 82 0.78 -11.23 2.63
CA LEU A 82 1.84 -10.31 3.06
C LEU A 82 1.41 -9.39 4.21
N PHE A 83 0.17 -8.90 4.17
CA PHE A 83 -0.37 -7.93 5.12
C PHE A 83 -1.64 -8.45 5.80
N ASN A 84 -1.86 -8.03 7.03
CA ASN A 84 -3.03 -8.38 7.82
C ASN A 84 -4.33 -7.83 7.19
N PRO A 85 -5.28 -8.68 6.76
CA PRO A 85 -6.54 -8.22 6.15
C PRO A 85 -7.41 -7.34 7.06
N ASN A 86 -7.15 -7.35 8.38
CA ASN A 86 -7.86 -6.50 9.33
C ASN A 86 -7.27 -5.09 9.47
N SER A 87 -6.09 -4.81 8.88
CA SER A 87 -5.40 -3.51 9.02
C SER A 87 -5.55 -2.59 7.80
N PHE A 88 -6.19 -3.06 6.72
CA PHE A 88 -6.45 -2.28 5.52
C PHE A 88 -7.82 -2.62 4.93
N ILE A 89 -8.25 -1.84 3.94
CA ILE A 89 -9.50 -2.08 3.21
C ILE A 89 -9.15 -2.62 1.83
N ASP A 90 -9.38 -3.92 1.60
CA ASP A 90 -9.24 -4.52 0.28
C ASP A 90 -10.48 -4.24 -0.57
N CYS A 91 -10.38 -3.46 -1.65
CA CYS A 91 -11.51 -3.26 -2.54
C CYS A 91 -11.84 -4.50 -3.39
N GLY A 92 -10.92 -5.46 -3.53
CA GLY A 92 -11.12 -6.68 -4.31
C GLY A 92 -12.13 -7.67 -3.68
N VAL A 93 -12.45 -7.53 -2.38
CA VAL A 93 -13.47 -8.38 -1.72
C VAL A 93 -14.91 -7.87 -1.93
N PHE A 94 -15.07 -6.70 -2.55
CA PHE A 94 -16.39 -6.12 -2.83
C PHE A 94 -16.79 -6.39 -4.29
N GLU A 95 -18.07 -6.64 -4.53
CA GLU A 95 -18.59 -6.83 -5.90
C GLU A 95 -18.42 -5.57 -6.77
N LYS A 96 -18.52 -4.39 -6.15
CA LYS A 96 -18.42 -3.09 -6.83
C LYS A 96 -17.57 -2.11 -6.01
N LEU A 97 -16.75 -1.30 -6.70
CA LEU A 97 -15.96 -0.24 -6.05
C LEU A 97 -16.84 0.77 -5.28
N ARG A 98 -18.09 0.99 -5.71
CA ARG A 98 -19.05 1.83 -4.99
C ARG A 98 -19.36 1.29 -3.59
N ASP A 99 -19.35 -0.02 -3.41
CA ASP A 99 -19.61 -0.64 -2.11
C ASP A 99 -18.35 -0.59 -1.22
N CYS A 100 -17.15 -0.73 -1.81
CA CYS A 100 -15.89 -0.40 -1.13
C CYS A 100 -15.91 1.05 -0.61
N ALA A 101 -16.29 2.02 -1.45
CA ALA A 101 -16.36 3.42 -1.06
C ALA A 101 -17.38 3.68 0.07
N LYS A 102 -18.55 3.03 0.05
CA LYS A 102 -19.51 3.09 1.17
C LYS A 102 -18.91 2.53 2.46
N TYR A 103 -18.15 1.44 2.37
CA TYR A 103 -17.48 0.85 3.52
C TYR A 103 -16.39 1.77 4.09
N VAL A 104 -15.58 2.41 3.24
CA VAL A 104 -14.60 3.43 3.66
C VAL A 104 -15.29 4.56 4.43
N VAL A 105 -16.41 5.09 3.92
CA VAL A 105 -17.19 6.14 4.62
C VAL A 105 -17.76 5.63 5.95
N LYS A 106 -18.21 4.37 6.02
CA LYS A 106 -18.66 3.74 7.27
C LYS A 106 -17.52 3.70 8.31
N VAL A 107 -16.33 3.24 7.93
CA VAL A 107 -15.15 3.20 8.81
C VAL A 107 -14.73 4.61 9.21
N HIS A 108 -14.74 5.57 8.29
CA HIS A 108 -14.42 6.97 8.57
C HIS A 108 -15.32 7.57 9.67
N ARG A 109 -16.62 7.26 9.60
CA ARG A 109 -17.66 7.81 10.50
C ARG A 109 -17.82 7.06 11.82
N SER A 110 -17.21 5.88 11.98
CA SER A 110 -17.19 5.14 13.24
C SER A 110 -15.80 5.21 13.87
N PRO A 111 -15.62 5.99 14.95
CA PRO A 111 -14.37 6.03 15.70
C PRO A 111 -13.91 4.64 16.15
N GLU A 112 -14.85 3.75 16.48
CA GLU A 112 -14.59 2.40 16.97
C GLU A 112 -14.00 1.52 15.88
N LEU A 113 -14.64 1.47 14.70
CA LEU A 113 -14.15 0.67 13.57
C LEU A 113 -12.80 1.19 13.08
N TYR A 114 -12.64 2.52 12.99
CA TYR A 114 -11.36 3.13 12.64
C TYR A 114 -10.25 2.79 13.64
N ALA A 115 -10.53 2.92 14.95
CA ALA A 115 -9.56 2.61 15.99
C ALA A 115 -9.25 1.12 16.07
N GLN A 116 -10.21 0.24 15.75
CA GLN A 116 -9.98 -1.20 15.67
C GLN A 116 -9.01 -1.53 14.54
N MET A 117 -9.29 -1.05 13.33
CA MET A 117 -8.44 -1.29 12.15
C MET A 117 -7.03 -0.72 12.34
N ARG A 118 -6.89 0.48 12.94
CA ARG A 118 -5.57 1.05 13.25
C ARG A 118 -4.75 0.27 14.29
N ARG A 119 -5.40 -0.50 15.17
CA ARG A 119 -4.71 -1.30 16.20
C ARG A 119 -4.21 -2.63 15.69
N GLU A 120 -4.71 -3.07 14.53
CA GLU A 120 -4.29 -4.33 13.92
C GLU A 120 -2.86 -4.21 13.41
N PRO A 121 -1.96 -5.15 13.77
CA PRO A 121 -0.59 -5.11 13.28
C PRO A 121 -0.58 -5.31 11.76
N PRO A 122 0.10 -4.46 10.97
CA PRO A 122 0.12 -4.58 9.51
C PRO A 122 0.71 -5.89 9.00
N ILE A 123 1.67 -6.48 9.73
CA ILE A 123 2.35 -7.72 9.38
C ILE A 123 1.95 -8.80 10.39
N ARG A 124 1.35 -9.89 9.91
CA ARG A 124 1.10 -11.11 10.69
C ARG A 124 2.09 -12.22 10.37
N ASN A 125 2.47 -12.35 9.10
CA ASN A 125 3.44 -13.33 8.64
C ASN A 125 4.78 -12.66 8.34
N VAL A 126 5.63 -12.55 9.38
CA VAL A 126 6.96 -11.94 9.25
C VAL A 126 7.84 -12.71 8.27
N ALA A 127 7.69 -14.03 8.15
CA ALA A 127 8.47 -14.83 7.21
C ALA A 127 8.14 -14.50 5.75
N ALA A 128 6.85 -14.50 5.38
CA ALA A 128 6.40 -14.13 4.04
C ALA A 128 6.70 -12.66 3.71
N PHE A 129 6.50 -11.76 4.68
CA PHE A 129 6.85 -10.35 4.52
C PHE A 129 8.34 -10.17 4.28
N ASN A 130 9.19 -10.84 5.07
CA ASN A 130 10.63 -10.82 4.87
C ASN A 130 11.00 -11.39 3.50
N GLU A 131 10.44 -12.51 3.06
CA GLU A 131 10.72 -13.07 1.74
C GLU A 131 10.39 -12.08 0.60
N ALA A 132 9.26 -11.38 0.70
CA ALA A 132 8.82 -10.42 -0.32
C ALA A 132 9.56 -9.08 -0.29
N PHE A 133 9.94 -8.58 0.90
CA PHE A 133 10.52 -7.24 1.10
C PHE A 133 11.98 -7.25 1.55
N SER A 134 12.68 -8.39 1.49
CA SER A 134 14.11 -8.45 1.78
C SER A 134 14.97 -8.10 0.58
N TRP A 135 15.39 -6.83 0.56
CA TRP A 135 16.48 -6.35 -0.28
C TRP A 135 17.81 -6.32 0.48
N HIS A 136 17.82 -6.71 1.76
CA HIS A 136 19.01 -6.71 2.60
C HIS A 136 19.76 -8.06 2.51
N PRO A 137 21.09 -8.08 2.29
CA PRO A 137 21.88 -9.32 2.13
C PRO A 137 21.78 -10.31 3.30
N SER A 138 21.43 -9.84 4.49
CA SER A 138 21.27 -10.68 5.69
C SER A 138 19.85 -11.22 5.90
N VAL A 139 18.89 -10.82 5.07
CA VAL A 139 17.54 -11.38 5.11
C VAL A 139 17.42 -12.39 3.97
N PRO A 140 17.10 -13.66 4.26
CA PRO A 140 17.25 -14.75 3.32
C PRO A 140 16.09 -14.79 2.32
N SER A 141 15.95 -13.79 1.45
CA SER A 141 15.19 -13.94 0.21
C SER A 141 15.97 -14.91 -0.68
N LYS A 142 15.72 -16.20 -0.48
CA LYS A 142 16.28 -17.27 -1.30
C LYS A 142 15.78 -17.15 -2.74
N ALA A 143 14.52 -16.79 -2.97
CA ALA A 143 13.95 -16.84 -4.31
C ALA A 143 14.64 -15.91 -5.32
N MET A 144 14.91 -14.65 -4.97
CA MET A 144 15.56 -13.69 -5.87
C MET A 144 17.07 -13.88 -5.88
N ALA A 145 17.70 -14.06 -4.72
CA ALA A 145 19.14 -14.30 -4.62
C ALA A 145 19.55 -15.61 -5.31
N ASP A 146 18.80 -16.71 -5.14
CA ASP A 146 19.06 -18.00 -5.81
C ASP A 146 18.81 -17.89 -7.31
N LYS A 147 17.82 -17.11 -7.75
CA LYS A 147 17.55 -16.90 -9.17
C LYS A 147 18.62 -16.05 -9.84
N VAL A 148 19.12 -15.01 -9.17
CA VAL A 148 20.28 -14.21 -9.62
C VAL A 148 21.55 -15.06 -9.61
N ALA A 149 21.81 -15.83 -8.54
CA ALA A 149 22.95 -16.73 -8.46
C ALA A 149 22.91 -17.80 -9.56
N LYS A 150 21.74 -18.37 -9.83
CA LYS A 150 21.53 -19.34 -10.92
C LYS A 150 21.76 -18.70 -12.29
N LEU A 151 21.25 -17.49 -12.52
CA LEU A 151 21.48 -16.74 -13.76
C LEU A 151 22.98 -16.42 -13.95
N MET A 152 23.67 -16.03 -12.89
CA MET A 152 25.12 -15.78 -12.91
C MET A 152 25.95 -17.05 -13.12
N GLN A 153 25.45 -18.22 -12.70
CA GLN A 153 26.10 -19.53 -12.95
C GLN A 153 25.83 -20.08 -14.35
N THR A 154 24.75 -19.66 -15.02
CA THR A 154 24.39 -20.10 -16.38
C THR A 154 24.97 -19.22 -17.49
N THR A 155 25.71 -18.16 -17.15
CA THR A 155 26.35 -17.29 -18.14
C THR A 155 27.79 -17.74 -18.36
N ASN A 156 27.96 -18.82 -19.12
CA ASN A 156 29.22 -19.19 -19.79
C ASN A 156 28.94 -19.32 -21.28
#